data_AF-A0A961ELH5-F1
#
_entry.id   AF-A0A961ELH5-F1
#
_cell.length_a   1.000
_cell.length_b   1.000
_cell.length_c   1.000
_cell.angle_alpha   90.00
_cell.angle_beta   90.00
_cell.angle_gamma   90.00
#
_symmetry.space_group_name_H-M   'P 1'
#
loop_
_entity.id
_entity.type
_entity.pdbx_description
1 polymer ?
#
loop_
_entity_poly.entity_id
_entity_poly.type
_entity_poly.pdbx_seq_one_letter_code
_entity_poly.pdbx_strand_id
1 'polypeptide(L)'
;IVLPVDDPDGLTEQEQAYGALAESVRRLIDLTVRTQIPAEDARHVAWEIDELTRRLATEAQEGPLGLQVASDGRLRDHGNPAVGLRNPLAPPLRIEKHPDHSATCTVVLGAA
;
A
#
# COMPACT_ATOMS: atom_id res chain seq x y z
N ILE A 1 15.10 12.22 -5.34
CA ILE A 1 14.95 13.19 -4.22
C ILE A 1 15.42 12.48 -2.96
N VAL A 2 16.43 13.03 -2.27
CA VAL A 2 16.86 12.51 -0.96
C VAL A 2 15.93 13.10 0.09
N LEU A 3 15.17 12.27 0.78
CA LEU A 3 14.30 12.72 1.87
C LEU A 3 15.12 12.77 3.16
N PRO A 4 15.34 13.95 3.76
CA PRO A 4 15.95 14.03 5.07
C PRO A 4 15.07 13.32 6.09
N VAL A 5 15.69 12.52 6.97
CA VAL A 5 15.00 11.88 8.10
C VAL A 5 15.32 12.71 9.33
N ASP A 6 14.81 13.93 9.36
CA ASP A 6 15.01 14.85 10.49
C ASP A 6 14.19 14.41 11.73
N ASP A 7 13.11 13.67 11.48
CA ASP A 7 12.25 13.03 12.49
C ASP A 7 12.00 11.55 12.14
N PRO A 8 12.83 10.63 12.67
CA PRO A 8 12.69 9.19 12.42
C PRO A 8 11.38 8.59 12.94
N ASP A 9 10.88 9.10 14.07
CA ASP A 9 9.67 8.59 14.72
C ASP A 9 8.43 9.03 13.96
N GLY A 10 8.34 10.31 13.59
CA GLY A 10 7.26 10.83 12.73
C GLY A 10 7.23 10.18 11.35
N LEU A 11 8.40 9.88 10.78
CA LEU A 11 8.49 9.10 9.53
C LEU A 11 7.91 7.69 9.70
N THR A 12 8.22 7.03 10.81
CA THR A 12 7.74 5.69 11.12
C THR A 12 6.22 5.69 11.32
N GLU A 13 5.69 6.65 12.06
CA GLU A 13 4.24 6.82 12.26
C GLU A 13 3.52 7.02 10.91
N GLN A 14 4.06 7.88 10.04
CA GLN A 14 3.51 8.11 8.72
C GLN A 14 3.52 6.84 7.85
N GLU A 15 4.59 6.04 7.90
CA GLU A 15 4.68 4.76 7.21
C GLU A 15 3.64 3.75 7.70
N GLN A 16 3.43 3.66 9.02
CA GLN A 16 2.40 2.82 9.62
C GLN A 16 1.00 3.23 9.16
N ALA A 17 0.71 4.55 9.16
CA ALA A 17 -0.58 5.07 8.74
C ALA A 17 -0.90 4.74 7.26
N TYR A 18 0.04 4.99 6.34
CA TYR A 18 -0.18 4.65 4.92
C TYR A 18 -0.19 3.14 4.66
N GLY A 19 0.60 2.36 5.40
CA GLY A 19 0.54 0.90 5.35
C GLY A 19 -0.84 0.37 5.76
N ALA A 20 -1.42 0.93 6.83
CA ALA A 20 -2.77 0.58 7.30
C ALA A 20 -3.87 0.95 6.29
N LEU A 21 -3.72 2.08 5.59
CA LEU A 21 -4.60 2.45 4.48
C LEU A 21 -4.52 1.44 3.34
N ALA A 22 -3.32 1.10 2.88
CA ALA A 22 -3.12 0.11 1.81
C ALA A 22 -3.66 -1.28 2.20
N GLU A 23 -3.48 -1.68 3.45
CA GLU A 23 -4.02 -2.93 4.00
C GLU A 23 -5.55 -2.95 4.03
N SER A 24 -6.19 -1.81 4.34
CA SER A 24 -7.65 -1.71 4.27
C SER A 24 -8.18 -1.81 2.84
N VAL A 25 -7.49 -1.18 1.88
CA VAL A 25 -7.84 -1.29 0.45
C VAL A 25 -7.60 -2.70 -0.07
N ARG A 26 -6.54 -3.39 0.37
CA ARG A 26 -6.28 -4.80 0.01
C ARG A 26 -7.42 -5.73 0.43
N ARG A 27 -7.94 -5.59 1.65
CA ARG A 27 -9.13 -6.34 2.10
C ARG A 27 -10.36 -6.02 1.25
N LEU A 28 -10.53 -4.74 0.89
CA LEU A 28 -11.61 -4.34 0.01
C LEU A 28 -11.50 -5.00 -1.37
N ILE A 29 -10.29 -5.05 -1.96
CA ILE A 29 -10.02 -5.73 -3.24
C ILE A 29 -10.38 -7.22 -3.20
N ASP A 30 -10.06 -7.96 -2.13
CA ASP A 30 -10.48 -9.37 -2.00
C ASP A 30 -12.01 -9.51 -1.91
N LEU A 31 -12.66 -8.64 -1.11
CA LEU A 31 -14.09 -8.70 -0.88
C LEU A 31 -14.91 -8.25 -2.10
N THR A 32 -14.41 -7.35 -2.95
CA THR A 32 -15.10 -6.97 -4.19
C THR A 32 -15.26 -8.15 -5.14
N VAL A 33 -14.36 -9.13 -5.10
CA VAL A 33 -14.43 -10.35 -5.92
C VAL A 33 -15.38 -11.39 -5.31
N ARG A 34 -15.40 -11.53 -3.98
CA ARG A 34 -16.07 -12.66 -3.30
C ARG A 34 -17.44 -12.35 -2.74
N THR A 35 -17.79 -11.07 -2.62
CA THR A 35 -19.05 -10.64 -2.01
C THR A 35 -20.27 -11.11 -2.80
N GLN A 36 -21.38 -11.38 -2.11
CA GLN A 36 -22.66 -11.77 -2.68
C GLN A 36 -23.81 -10.89 -2.12
N ILE A 37 -23.48 -9.66 -1.73
CA ILE A 37 -24.47 -8.69 -1.23
C ILE A 37 -25.48 -8.29 -2.32
N PRO A 38 -26.69 -7.84 -1.95
CA PRO A 38 -27.67 -7.28 -2.87
C PRO A 38 -27.12 -6.15 -3.75
N ALA A 39 -27.70 -5.99 -4.94
CA ALA A 39 -27.25 -4.98 -5.90
C ALA A 39 -27.40 -3.54 -5.41
N GLU A 40 -28.38 -3.26 -4.53
CA GLU A 40 -28.52 -1.94 -3.92
C GLU A 40 -27.38 -1.64 -2.94
N ASP A 41 -27.01 -2.60 -2.09
CA ASP A 41 -25.88 -2.48 -1.16
C ASP A 41 -24.57 -2.33 -1.92
N ALA A 42 -24.37 -3.09 -3.00
CA ALA A 42 -23.18 -2.95 -3.84
C ALA A 42 -23.04 -1.54 -4.45
N ARG A 43 -24.16 -0.91 -4.86
CA ARG A 43 -24.15 0.49 -5.35
C ARG A 43 -23.85 1.48 -4.23
N HIS A 44 -24.39 1.25 -3.03
CA HIS A 44 -24.11 2.11 -1.88
C HIS A 44 -22.63 2.06 -1.49
N VAL A 45 -22.06 0.86 -1.37
CA VAL A 45 -20.63 0.68 -1.06
C VAL A 45 -19.74 1.31 -2.13
N ALA A 46 -20.10 1.19 -3.42
CA ALA A 46 -19.36 1.86 -4.49
C ALA A 46 -19.37 3.39 -4.32
N TRP A 47 -20.51 3.98 -3.96
CA TRP A 47 -20.61 5.40 -3.68
C TRP A 47 -19.73 5.83 -2.48
N GLU A 48 -19.69 5.04 -1.40
CA GLU A 48 -18.82 5.32 -0.25
C GLU A 48 -17.33 5.27 -0.63
N ILE A 49 -16.94 4.32 -1.48
CA ILE A 49 -15.57 4.22 -2.01
C ILE A 49 -15.23 5.45 -2.85
N ASP A 50 -16.16 5.94 -3.67
CA ASP A 50 -15.96 7.15 -4.48
C ASP A 50 -15.81 8.41 -3.61
N GLU A 51 -16.56 8.54 -2.51
CA GLU A 51 -16.39 9.62 -1.53
C GLU A 51 -14.99 9.57 -0.89
N LEU A 52 -14.54 8.39 -0.44
CA LEU A 52 -13.21 8.20 0.12
C LEU A 52 -12.12 8.51 -0.90
N THR A 53 -12.31 8.10 -2.15
CA THR A 53 -11.39 8.36 -3.26
C THR A 53 -11.27 9.86 -3.52
N ARG A 54 -12.38 10.59 -3.54
CA ARG A 54 -12.39 12.06 -3.67
C ARG A 54 -11.67 12.73 -2.52
N ARG A 55 -11.83 12.24 -1.28
CA ARG A 55 -11.10 12.75 -0.12
C ARG A 55 -9.59 12.51 -0.23
N LEU A 56 -9.14 11.36 -0.72
CA LEU A 56 -7.72 11.10 -0.94
C LEU A 56 -7.14 12.00 -2.03
N ALA A 57 -7.93 12.29 -3.07
CA ALA A 57 -7.50 13.10 -4.20
C ALA A 57 -7.26 14.59 -3.87
N THR A 58 -7.78 15.11 -2.75
CA THR A 58 -7.63 16.54 -2.40
C THR A 58 -6.18 16.96 -2.18
N GLU A 59 -5.33 16.05 -1.73
CA GLU A 59 -3.90 16.28 -1.42
C GLU A 59 -2.99 15.32 -2.20
N ALA A 60 -3.49 14.71 -3.27
CA ALA A 60 -2.71 13.82 -4.11
C ALA A 60 -1.82 14.62 -5.07
N GLN A 61 -0.54 14.27 -5.15
CA GLN A 61 0.36 14.81 -6.16
C GLN A 61 -0.02 14.34 -7.57
N GLU A 62 0.40 15.08 -8.58
CA GLU A 62 0.28 14.66 -9.97
C GLU A 62 1.28 13.54 -10.29
N GLY A 63 0.78 12.43 -10.84
CA GLY A 63 1.61 11.32 -11.27
C GLY A 63 2.24 10.49 -10.14
N PRO A 64 3.18 9.58 -10.47
CA PRO A 64 3.73 8.60 -9.52
C PRO A 64 4.64 9.24 -8.46
N LEU A 65 4.64 8.68 -7.25
CA LEU A 65 5.56 9.09 -6.16
C LEU A 65 7.05 8.95 -6.53
N GLY A 66 7.35 8.05 -7.47
CA GLY A 66 8.71 7.71 -7.89
C GLY A 66 9.50 6.96 -6.82
N LEU A 67 10.76 6.66 -7.15
CA LEU A 67 11.71 6.08 -6.20
C LEU A 67 12.23 7.17 -5.27
N GLN A 68 11.99 7.01 -3.97
CA GLN A 68 12.48 7.92 -2.95
C GLN A 68 13.65 7.28 -2.21
N VAL A 69 14.71 8.05 -1.97
CA VAL A 69 15.88 7.59 -1.21
C VAL A 69 15.89 8.37 0.10
N ALA A 70 15.81 7.69 1.24
CA ALA A 70 15.96 8.35 2.52
C ALA A 70 17.45 8.67 2.78
N SER A 71 17.72 9.71 3.56
CA SER A 71 19.09 10.10 3.94
C SER A 71 19.87 9.02 4.70
N ASP A 72 19.18 8.04 5.29
CA ASP A 72 19.75 6.82 5.90
C ASP A 72 20.07 5.70 4.88
N GLY A 73 19.88 5.95 3.59
CA GLY A 73 20.16 5.01 2.50
C GLY A 73 19.02 4.04 2.17
N ARG A 74 17.89 4.08 2.88
CA ARG A 74 16.74 3.22 2.56
C ARG A 74 16.06 3.65 1.26
N LEU A 75 15.81 2.67 0.38
CA LEU A 75 14.99 2.85 -0.81
C LEU A 75 13.51 2.71 -0.46
N ARG A 76 12.69 3.64 -0.94
CA ARG A 76 11.25 3.69 -0.74
C ARG A 76 10.58 3.73 -2.11
N ASP A 77 10.26 2.54 -2.62
CA ASP A 77 9.54 2.32 -3.87
C ASP A 77 8.07 2.02 -3.56
N HIS A 78 7.34 3.04 -3.11
CA HIS A 78 5.95 2.89 -2.66
C HIS A 78 5.00 2.40 -3.75
N GLY A 79 5.35 2.61 -5.03
CA GLY A 79 4.56 2.17 -6.18
C GLY A 79 4.82 0.72 -6.59
N ASN A 80 5.84 0.05 -6.03
CA ASN A 80 6.20 -1.30 -6.42
C ASN A 80 5.05 -2.31 -6.20
N PRO A 81 4.64 -3.10 -7.20
CA PRO A 81 3.54 -4.05 -7.06
C PRO A 81 3.91 -5.34 -6.30
N ALA A 82 5.17 -5.52 -5.91
CA ALA A 82 5.59 -6.65 -5.08
C ALA A 82 5.87 -6.24 -3.64
N VAL A 83 6.57 -5.12 -3.43
CA VAL A 83 7.09 -4.71 -2.10
C VAL A 83 6.64 -3.32 -1.65
N GLY A 84 5.81 -2.62 -2.43
CA GLY A 84 5.43 -1.24 -2.16
C GLY A 84 4.49 -1.13 -0.95
N LEU A 85 4.96 -0.50 0.13
CA LEU A 85 4.19 -0.35 1.38
C LEU A 85 2.82 0.34 1.17
N ARG A 86 2.75 1.32 0.27
CA ARG A 86 1.53 2.07 -0.04
C ARG A 86 0.72 1.46 -1.19
N ASN A 87 1.21 0.39 -1.83
CA ASN A 87 0.55 -0.23 -2.97
C ASN A 87 -0.35 -1.38 -2.49
N PRO A 88 -1.69 -1.26 -2.58
CA PRO A 88 -2.59 -2.32 -2.17
C PRO A 88 -2.49 -3.58 -3.07
N LEU A 89 -1.93 -3.47 -4.28
CA LEU A 89 -1.62 -4.61 -5.14
C LEU A 89 -0.41 -5.40 -4.66
N ALA A 90 0.49 -4.78 -3.88
CA ALA A 90 1.59 -5.50 -3.28
C ALA A 90 1.03 -6.48 -2.24
N PRO A 91 1.22 -7.80 -2.40
CA PRO A 91 0.90 -8.72 -1.32
C PRO A 91 1.83 -8.47 -0.13
N PRO A 92 1.41 -8.76 1.10
CA PRO A 92 2.29 -8.66 2.26
C PRO A 92 3.38 -9.74 2.17
N LEU A 93 4.54 -9.36 1.61
CA LEU A 93 5.70 -10.24 1.49
C LEU A 93 6.53 -10.22 2.78
N ARG A 94 6.91 -11.41 3.27
CA ARG A 94 7.94 -11.59 4.29
C ARG A 94 9.19 -12.13 3.62
N ILE A 95 10.13 -11.23 3.33
CA ILE A 95 11.37 -11.56 2.65
C ILE A 95 12.40 -12.00 3.69
N GLU A 96 12.81 -13.25 3.62
CA GLU A 96 13.91 -13.82 4.39
C GLU A 96 15.20 -13.67 3.59
N LYS A 97 16.20 -13.00 4.17
CA LYS A 97 17.52 -12.82 3.55
C LYS A 97 18.49 -13.87 4.07
N HIS A 98 19.30 -14.42 3.17
CA HIS A 98 20.25 -15.49 3.48
C HIS A 98 21.71 -14.98 3.49
N PRO A 99 22.62 -15.69 4.18
CA PRO A 99 24.03 -15.30 4.24
C PRO A 99 24.76 -15.30 2.88
N ASP A 100 24.26 -16.06 1.91
CA ASP A 100 24.79 -16.13 0.54
C ASP A 100 24.30 -14.99 -0.38
N HIS A 101 23.67 -13.98 0.21
CA HIS A 101 23.04 -12.84 -0.45
C HIS A 101 21.79 -13.19 -1.28
N SER A 102 21.29 -14.42 -1.21
CA SER A 102 19.97 -14.75 -1.75
C SER A 102 18.84 -14.29 -0.82
N ALA A 103 17.61 -14.30 -1.32
CA ALA A 103 16.42 -14.02 -0.53
C ALA A 103 15.26 -14.93 -0.96
N THR A 104 14.45 -15.36 -0.01
CA THR A 104 13.25 -16.18 -0.25
C THR A 104 12.02 -15.53 0.34
N CYS A 105 10.87 -15.77 -0.26
CA CYS A 105 9.57 -15.37 0.27
C CYS A 105 8.53 -16.40 -0.12
N THR A 106 7.64 -16.74 0.81
CA THR A 106 6.42 -17.50 0.54
C THR A 106 5.23 -16.60 0.73
N VAL A 107 4.32 -16.59 -0.24
CA VAL A 107 3.13 -15.74 -0.24
C VAL A 107 1.90 -16.59 -0.53
N VAL A 108 0.79 -16.24 0.12
CA VAL A 108 -0.53 -16.77 -0.20
C VAL A 108 -1.30 -15.66 -0.90
N LEU A 109 -1.71 -15.92 -2.15
CA LEU A 109 -2.49 -14.96 -2.93
C LEU A 109 -3.98 -15.06 -2.56
N GLY A 110 -4.66 -13.92 -2.58
CA GLY A 110 -6.10 -13.81 -2.33
C GLY A 110 -6.93 -14.18 -3.56
N ALA A 111 -8.23 -13.86 -3.53
CA ALA A 111 -9.10 -14.09 -4.68
C ALA A 111 -8.89 -13.08 -5.83
N ALA A 112 -8.16 -11.99 -5.57
CA ALA A 112 -7.84 -10.93 -6.51
C ALA A 112 -6.34 -10.94 -6.88
#